data_AF-A0A965P669-F1
#
_entry.id   AF-A0A965P669-F1
#
_cell.length_a   1.000
_cell.length_b   1.000
_cell.length_c   1.000
_cell.angle_alpha   90.00
_cell.angle_beta   90.00
_cell.angle_gamma   90.00
#
_symmetry.space_group_name_H-M   'P 1'
#
loop_
_entity.id
_entity.type
_entity.pdbx_description
1 polymer ?
#
loop_
_entity_poly.entity_id
_entity_poly.type
_entity_poly.pdbx_seq_one_letter_code
_entity_poly.pdbx_strand_id
1 'polypeptide(L)'
;MFKYILGFSAFALASCAAFFSVKGIALLFAASFWSVAIMAGTMELAKLISASYLYRYWGDINKILKKYMLGATILLMCITSLGIFGFLSDAFQRNFSQYSLNQNKIQGLKSQQGFYLSQIDFNKSKLKDLIELQKTYQASLDSAVKQDVTTTKTVEGGLFSSGKTEKITDSKLVQSREKIVTGSQQNINSLFEQISFVNKELDDLTKKNTENNQNIVQLESDNTKGEIGTFKFVADAFGLKIETAVRIFIILIVIVFDPLAVCLVIAYNSLVKNNKTDSNLEPIVVEKIVEKIVEKPVEVVKTVFNSFKKGTKKVHNPRLADPNLPENN
;
A
#
# COMPACT_ATOMS: atom_id res chain seq x y z
N MET A 1 16.06 -40.05 -18.05
CA MET A 1 15.61 -38.66 -18.28
C MET A 1 15.56 -37.84 -16.99
N PHE A 2 14.89 -38.33 -15.93
CA PHE A 2 14.73 -37.63 -14.64
C PHE A 2 16.02 -37.09 -14.01
N LYS A 3 17.12 -37.87 -14.00
CA LYS A 3 18.42 -37.42 -13.45
C LYS A 3 18.95 -36.13 -14.08
N TYR A 4 18.77 -35.96 -15.40
CA TYR A 4 19.25 -34.79 -16.13
C TYR A 4 18.36 -33.58 -15.85
N ILE A 5 17.05 -33.78 -15.76
CA ILE A 5 16.09 -32.73 -15.37
C ILE A 5 16.39 -32.26 -13.95
N LEU A 6 16.58 -33.19 -13.01
CA LEU A 6 16.88 -32.87 -11.62
C LEU A 6 18.23 -32.15 -11.47
N GLY A 7 19.28 -32.61 -12.19
CA GLY A 7 20.57 -31.93 -12.22
C GLY A 7 20.50 -30.53 -12.82
N PHE A 8 19.74 -30.35 -13.90
CA PHE A 8 19.51 -29.03 -14.52
C PHE A 8 18.73 -28.09 -13.59
N SER A 9 17.65 -28.57 -12.96
CA SER A 9 16.88 -27.79 -11.98
C SER A 9 17.74 -27.40 -10.78
N ALA A 10 18.58 -28.29 -10.27
CA ALA A 10 19.52 -28.00 -9.19
C ALA A 10 20.52 -26.91 -9.60
N PHE A 11 21.09 -27.01 -10.80
CA PHE A 11 22.04 -26.03 -11.34
C PHE A 11 21.39 -24.67 -11.59
N ALA A 12 20.19 -24.63 -12.16
CA ALA A 12 19.46 -23.39 -12.42
C ALA A 12 19.10 -22.68 -11.11
N LEU A 13 18.55 -23.43 -10.13
CA LEU A 13 18.19 -22.88 -8.83
C LEU A 13 19.42 -22.34 -8.08
N ALA A 14 20.51 -23.11 -8.06
CA ALA A 14 21.74 -22.69 -7.42
C ALA A 14 22.39 -21.48 -8.12
N SER A 15 22.31 -21.40 -9.46
CA SER A 15 22.81 -20.26 -10.22
C SER A 15 22.02 -18.98 -9.92
N CYS A 16 20.69 -19.07 -9.83
CA CYS A 16 19.85 -17.95 -9.40
C CYS A 16 20.15 -17.53 -7.96
N ALA A 17 20.29 -18.49 -7.03
CA ALA A 17 20.65 -18.23 -5.63
C ALA A 17 21.99 -17.53 -5.50
N ALA A 18 23.01 -18.03 -6.22
CA ALA A 18 24.33 -17.43 -6.24
C ALA A 18 24.28 -16.00 -6.80
N PHE A 19 23.57 -15.76 -7.90
CA PHE A 19 23.45 -14.42 -8.49
C PHE A 19 22.86 -13.40 -7.51
N PHE A 20 21.72 -13.72 -6.88
CA PHE A 20 21.07 -12.81 -5.94
C PHE A 20 21.87 -12.65 -4.64
N SER A 21 22.44 -13.73 -4.11
CA SER A 21 23.27 -13.72 -2.92
C SER A 21 24.53 -12.85 -3.10
N VAL A 22 25.29 -13.10 -4.16
CA VAL A 22 26.55 -12.39 -4.46
C VAL A 22 26.29 -10.90 -4.63
N LYS A 23 25.25 -10.53 -5.40
CA LYS A 23 24.87 -9.12 -5.53
C LYS A 23 24.45 -8.51 -4.20
N GLY A 24 23.66 -9.21 -3.41
CA GLY A 24 23.16 -8.68 -2.14
C GLY A 24 24.26 -8.42 -1.12
N ILE A 25 25.21 -9.34 -0.98
CA ILE A 25 26.38 -9.13 -0.10
C ILE A 25 27.27 -8.01 -0.65
N ALA A 26 27.50 -7.97 -1.97
CA ALA A 26 28.32 -6.93 -2.58
C ALA A 26 27.72 -5.52 -2.42
N LEU A 27 26.39 -5.39 -2.39
CA LEU A 27 25.69 -4.13 -2.13
C LEU A 27 25.92 -3.60 -0.71
N LEU A 28 26.18 -4.46 0.27
CA LEU A 28 26.52 -4.04 1.65
C LEU A 28 27.89 -3.33 1.72
N PHE A 29 28.77 -3.58 0.75
CA PHE A 29 30.13 -3.04 0.69
C PHE A 29 30.35 -2.24 -0.59
N ALA A 30 29.57 -1.17 -0.77
CA ALA A 30 29.56 -0.36 -2.00
C ALA A 30 30.96 0.14 -2.44
N ALA A 31 31.87 0.40 -1.49
CA ALA A 31 33.23 0.84 -1.78
C ALA A 31 34.14 -0.24 -2.40
N SER A 32 33.81 -1.54 -2.26
CA SER A 32 34.62 -2.66 -2.75
C SER A 32 33.75 -3.75 -3.40
N PHE A 33 32.78 -3.30 -4.21
CA PHE A 33 31.76 -4.17 -4.81
C PHE A 33 32.34 -5.41 -5.50
N TRP A 34 33.33 -5.22 -6.39
CA TRP A 34 33.88 -6.31 -7.20
C TRP A 34 34.67 -7.33 -6.37
N SER A 35 35.45 -6.86 -5.40
CA SER A 35 36.23 -7.75 -4.51
C SER A 35 35.31 -8.65 -3.69
N VAL A 36 34.25 -8.06 -3.12
CA VAL A 36 33.27 -8.80 -2.33
C VAL A 36 32.44 -9.73 -3.23
N ALA A 37 32.11 -9.31 -4.44
CA ALA A 37 31.38 -10.16 -5.39
C ALA A 37 32.17 -11.41 -5.77
N ILE A 38 33.48 -11.29 -6.03
CA ILE A 38 34.35 -12.43 -6.33
C ILE A 38 34.46 -13.38 -5.13
N MET A 39 34.65 -12.84 -3.93
CA MET A 39 34.69 -13.63 -2.69
C MET A 39 33.37 -14.37 -2.46
N ALA A 40 32.23 -13.68 -2.52
CA ALA A 40 30.93 -14.31 -2.35
C ALA A 40 30.66 -15.37 -3.43
N GLY A 41 31.07 -15.12 -4.68
CA GLY A 41 30.94 -16.08 -5.77
C GLY A 41 31.70 -17.38 -5.50
N THR A 42 32.92 -17.30 -4.97
CA THR A 42 33.68 -18.50 -4.59
C THR A 42 33.05 -19.25 -3.40
N MET A 43 32.46 -18.54 -2.44
CA MET A 43 31.75 -19.12 -1.31
C MET A 43 30.49 -19.91 -1.74
N GLU A 44 29.71 -19.38 -2.68
CA GLU A 44 28.52 -20.07 -3.23
C GLU A 44 28.90 -21.36 -3.97
N LEU A 45 29.97 -21.32 -4.77
CA LEU A 45 30.48 -22.51 -5.46
C LEU A 45 31.00 -23.56 -4.46
N ALA A 46 31.79 -23.11 -3.48
CA ALA A 46 32.35 -23.97 -2.44
C ALA A 46 31.26 -24.70 -1.65
N LYS A 47 30.14 -24.03 -1.33
CA LYS A 47 28.98 -24.63 -0.64
C LYS A 47 28.47 -25.89 -1.35
N LEU A 48 28.26 -25.84 -2.66
CA LEU A 48 27.74 -26.98 -3.43
C LEU A 48 28.75 -28.13 -3.52
N ILE A 49 30.03 -27.79 -3.67
CA ILE A 49 31.12 -28.78 -3.70
C ILE A 49 31.25 -29.46 -2.33
N SER A 50 31.21 -28.69 -1.24
CA SER A 50 31.25 -29.21 0.13
C SER A 50 30.06 -30.12 0.44
N ALA A 51 28.85 -29.73 0.06
CA ALA A 51 27.66 -30.58 0.22
C ALA A 51 27.77 -31.89 -0.59
N SER A 52 28.23 -31.79 -1.83
CA SER A 52 28.47 -32.94 -2.71
C SER A 52 29.55 -33.89 -2.17
N TYR A 53 30.64 -33.34 -1.63
CA TYR A 53 31.73 -34.09 -1.02
C TYR A 53 31.28 -34.79 0.26
N LEU A 54 30.58 -34.07 1.15
CA LEU A 54 30.05 -34.60 2.41
C LEU A 54 29.09 -35.77 2.17
N TYR A 55 28.24 -35.70 1.13
CA TYR A 55 27.37 -36.79 0.74
C TYR A 55 28.14 -38.02 0.21
N ARG A 56 29.14 -37.80 -0.65
CA ARG A 56 29.89 -38.90 -1.28
C ARG A 56 30.70 -39.72 -0.30
N TYR A 57 31.42 -39.03 0.60
CA TYR A 57 32.40 -39.61 1.53
C TYR A 57 31.90 -39.65 2.98
N TRP A 58 30.57 -39.67 3.20
CA TRP A 58 30.00 -39.69 4.54
C TRP A 58 30.53 -40.83 5.42
N GLY A 59 30.80 -42.00 4.85
CA GLY A 59 31.33 -43.16 5.56
C GLY A 59 32.84 -43.11 5.84
N ASP A 60 33.60 -42.46 4.96
CA ASP A 60 35.07 -42.59 4.91
C ASP A 60 35.82 -41.43 5.59
N ILE A 61 35.12 -40.33 5.88
CA ILE A 61 35.71 -39.10 6.40
C ILE A 61 35.85 -39.09 7.94
N ASN A 62 36.95 -38.53 8.46
CA ASN A 62 37.18 -38.35 9.90
C ASN A 62 36.02 -37.56 10.56
N LYS A 63 35.59 -37.97 11.77
CA LYS A 63 34.49 -37.36 12.55
C LYS A 63 34.67 -35.86 12.77
N ILE A 64 35.89 -35.38 12.95
CA ILE A 64 36.19 -33.93 13.12
C ILE A 64 35.90 -33.18 11.82
N LEU A 65 36.43 -33.67 10.69
CA LEU A 65 36.24 -33.04 9.38
C LEU A 65 34.78 -33.09 8.94
N LYS A 66 34.06 -34.18 9.26
CA LYS A 66 32.61 -34.31 9.05
C LYS A 66 31.83 -33.19 9.73
N LYS A 67 32.08 -32.95 11.02
CA LYS A 67 31.42 -31.89 11.80
C LYS A 67 31.73 -30.51 11.24
N TYR A 68 33.00 -30.26 10.88
CA TYR A 68 33.42 -28.99 10.27
C TYR A 68 32.72 -28.75 8.92
N MET A 69 32.72 -29.73 8.02
CA MET A 69 32.06 -29.61 6.71
C MET A 69 30.56 -29.42 6.81
N LEU A 70 29.90 -30.13 7.74
CA LEU A 70 28.48 -29.95 8.01
C LEU A 70 28.19 -28.52 8.52
N GLY A 71 28.94 -28.07 9.53
CA GLY A 71 28.79 -26.73 10.10
C GLY A 71 29.09 -25.63 9.08
N ALA A 72 30.16 -25.77 8.30
CA ALA A 72 30.53 -24.83 7.24
C ALA A 72 29.47 -24.76 6.14
N THR A 73 28.90 -25.90 5.73
CA THR A 73 27.83 -25.94 4.72
C THR A 73 26.58 -25.21 5.23
N ILE A 74 26.17 -25.44 6.48
CA ILE A 74 25.03 -24.75 7.11
C ILE A 74 25.32 -23.24 7.26
N LEU A 75 26.52 -22.87 7.69
CA LEU A 75 26.91 -21.46 7.81
C LEU A 75 26.88 -20.76 6.44
N LEU A 76 27.42 -21.41 5.41
CA LEU A 76 27.37 -20.89 4.04
C LEU A 76 25.93 -20.75 3.55
N MET A 77 25.02 -21.68 3.90
CA MET A 77 23.59 -21.52 3.61
C MET A 77 23.00 -20.27 4.26
N CYS A 78 23.33 -20.01 5.53
CA CYS A 78 22.89 -18.80 6.23
C CYS A 78 23.44 -17.53 5.57
N ILE A 79 24.69 -17.55 5.11
CA ILE A 79 25.31 -16.42 4.39
C ILE A 79 24.62 -16.19 3.05
N THR A 80 24.34 -17.25 2.28
CA THR A 80 23.58 -17.15 1.02
C THR A 80 22.21 -16.54 1.25
N SER A 81 21.54 -17.01 2.29
CA SER A 81 20.22 -16.52 2.72
C SER A 81 20.25 -15.03 3.06
N LEU A 82 21.26 -14.58 3.82
CA LEU A 82 21.49 -13.16 4.12
C LEU A 82 21.80 -12.34 2.86
N GLY A 83 22.54 -12.91 1.91
CA GLY A 83 22.80 -12.27 0.62
C GLY A 83 21.52 -12.04 -0.17
N ILE A 84 20.69 -13.06 -0.35
CA ILE A 84 19.40 -12.94 -1.05
C ILE A 84 18.51 -11.92 -0.34
N PHE A 85 18.45 -11.96 0.99
CA PHE A 85 17.72 -10.98 1.79
C PHE A 85 18.22 -9.55 1.53
N GLY A 86 19.54 -9.34 1.53
CA GLY A 86 20.15 -8.03 1.26
C GLY A 86 19.79 -7.48 -0.12
N PHE A 87 19.83 -8.32 -1.16
CA PHE A 87 19.46 -7.92 -2.52
C PHE A 87 17.99 -7.51 -2.63
N LEU A 88 17.08 -8.36 -2.12
CA LEU A 88 15.64 -8.09 -2.18
C LEU A 88 15.24 -6.89 -1.30
N SER A 89 15.87 -6.75 -0.13
CA SER A 89 15.61 -5.63 0.77
C SER A 89 16.11 -4.30 0.20
N ASP A 90 17.27 -4.26 -0.47
CA ASP A 90 17.78 -3.04 -1.13
C ASP A 90 16.86 -2.62 -2.30
N ALA A 91 16.47 -3.58 -3.15
CA ALA A 91 15.54 -3.32 -4.25
C ALA A 91 14.20 -2.77 -3.73
N PHE A 92 13.65 -3.36 -2.66
CA PHE A 92 12.43 -2.87 -2.03
C PHE A 92 12.62 -1.49 -1.39
N GLN A 93 13.71 -1.27 -0.65
CA GLN A 93 13.96 -0.02 0.08
C GLN A 93 14.05 1.18 -0.88
N ARG A 94 14.65 0.99 -2.07
CA ARG A 94 14.71 2.05 -3.10
C ARG A 94 13.32 2.46 -3.58
N ASN A 95 12.48 1.48 -3.89
CA ASN A 95 11.10 1.73 -4.28
C ASN A 95 10.33 2.39 -3.12
N PHE A 96 10.46 1.85 -1.89
CA PHE A 96 9.73 2.34 -0.73
C PHE A 96 10.12 3.78 -0.36
N SER A 97 11.39 4.14 -0.51
CA SER A 97 11.86 5.50 -0.27
C SER A 97 11.22 6.49 -1.25
N GLN A 98 11.12 6.13 -2.53
CA GLN A 98 10.41 6.97 -3.52
C GLN A 98 8.92 7.10 -3.21
N TYR A 99 8.27 6.00 -2.83
CA TYR A 99 6.89 6.01 -2.38
C TYR A 99 6.69 6.94 -1.17
N SER A 100 7.53 6.83 -0.16
CA SER A 100 7.49 7.67 1.05
C SER A 100 7.67 9.16 0.72
N LEU A 101 8.63 9.50 -0.16
CA LEU A 101 8.83 10.88 -0.63
C LEU A 101 7.59 11.42 -1.36
N ASN A 102 7.01 10.63 -2.25
CA ASN A 102 5.80 11.02 -2.97
C ASN A 102 4.61 11.18 -2.01
N GLN A 103 4.45 10.32 -1.00
CA GLN A 103 3.42 10.47 0.02
C GLN A 103 3.59 11.76 0.83
N ASN A 104 4.81 12.09 1.22
CA ASN A 104 5.10 13.36 1.91
C ASN A 104 4.78 14.57 1.01
N LYS A 105 5.12 14.49 -0.29
CA LYS A 105 4.78 15.54 -1.26
C LYS A 105 3.26 15.68 -1.44
N ILE A 106 2.53 14.56 -1.53
CA ILE A 106 1.07 14.55 -1.59
C ILE A 106 0.47 15.19 -0.32
N GLN A 107 0.99 14.85 0.86
CA GLN A 107 0.51 15.44 2.12
C GLN A 107 0.74 16.96 2.15
N GLY A 108 1.90 17.44 1.71
CA GLY A 108 2.18 18.87 1.57
C GLY A 108 1.21 19.56 0.60
N LEU A 109 0.99 18.98 -0.58
CA LEU A 109 0.04 19.49 -1.57
C LEU A 109 -1.41 19.50 -1.06
N LYS A 110 -1.85 18.45 -0.35
CA LYS A 110 -3.18 18.39 0.28
C LYS A 110 -3.35 19.47 1.36
N SER A 111 -2.30 19.76 2.12
CA SER A 111 -2.32 20.83 3.12
C SER A 111 -2.46 22.20 2.44
N GLN A 112 -1.71 22.43 1.36
CA GLN A 112 -1.83 23.63 0.53
C GLN A 112 -3.21 23.74 -0.15
N GLN A 113 -3.78 22.61 -0.58
CA GLN A 113 -5.13 22.53 -1.13
C GLN A 113 -6.19 22.98 -0.11
N GLY A 114 -6.08 22.52 1.14
CA GLY A 114 -6.97 22.96 2.22
C GLY A 114 -6.90 24.47 2.48
N PHE A 115 -5.70 25.05 2.39
CA PHE A 115 -5.51 26.50 2.49
C PHE A 115 -6.15 27.25 1.31
N TYR A 116 -5.97 26.78 0.07
CA TYR A 116 -6.61 27.41 -1.09
C TYR A 116 -8.13 27.30 -1.06
N LEU A 117 -8.68 26.15 -0.68
CA LEU A 117 -10.12 25.98 -0.50
C LEU A 117 -10.69 26.96 0.52
N SER A 118 -10.01 27.14 1.65
CA SER A 118 -10.44 28.09 2.68
C SER A 118 -10.46 29.54 2.16
N GLN A 119 -9.45 29.94 1.37
CA GLN A 119 -9.42 31.28 0.75
C GLN A 119 -10.48 31.44 -0.35
N ILE A 120 -10.71 30.40 -1.15
CA ILE A 120 -11.76 30.37 -2.17
C ILE A 120 -13.12 30.57 -1.51
N ASP A 121 -13.39 29.86 -0.42
CA ASP A 121 -14.67 29.96 0.31
C ASP A 121 -14.84 31.33 0.96
N PHE A 122 -13.77 31.88 1.56
CA PHE A 122 -13.77 33.24 2.09
C PHE A 122 -14.06 34.28 0.99
N ASN A 123 -13.35 34.21 -0.14
CA ASN A 123 -13.54 35.14 -1.25
C ASN A 123 -14.92 35.01 -1.91
N LYS A 124 -15.48 33.79 -1.98
CA LYS A 124 -16.88 33.57 -2.40
C LYS A 124 -17.88 34.23 -1.45
N SER A 125 -17.68 34.11 -0.14
CA SER A 125 -18.54 34.78 0.85
C SER A 125 -18.46 36.29 0.71
N LYS A 126 -17.24 36.84 0.66
CA LYS A 126 -17.01 38.27 0.45
C LYS A 126 -17.64 38.78 -0.85
N LEU A 127 -17.51 38.02 -1.93
CA LEU A 127 -18.13 38.35 -3.21
C LEU A 127 -19.66 38.39 -3.11
N LYS A 128 -20.26 37.43 -2.41
CA LYS A 128 -21.71 37.41 -2.15
C LYS A 128 -22.16 38.66 -1.39
N ASP A 129 -21.45 39.03 -0.34
CA ASP A 129 -21.76 40.21 0.48
C ASP A 129 -21.62 41.51 -0.34
N LEU A 130 -20.57 41.62 -1.18
CA LEU A 130 -20.38 42.77 -2.08
C LEU A 130 -21.50 42.89 -3.11
N ILE A 131 -21.95 41.78 -3.70
CA ILE A 131 -23.07 41.76 -4.64
C ILE A 131 -24.38 42.14 -3.94
N GLU A 132 -24.61 41.69 -2.72
CA GLU A 132 -25.80 42.06 -1.93
C GLU A 132 -25.81 43.55 -1.57
N LEU A 133 -24.65 44.10 -1.18
CA LEU A 133 -24.49 45.52 -0.92
C LEU A 133 -24.71 46.35 -2.20
N GLN A 134 -24.20 45.90 -3.34
CA GLN A 134 -24.43 46.55 -4.64
C GLN A 134 -25.93 46.58 -4.98
N LYS A 135 -26.65 45.48 -4.81
CA LYS A 135 -28.11 45.42 -5.02
C LYS A 135 -28.86 46.41 -4.13
N THR A 136 -28.42 46.58 -2.89
CA THR A 136 -29.01 47.53 -1.94
C THR A 136 -28.84 48.98 -2.40
N TYR A 137 -27.64 49.35 -2.87
CA TYR A 137 -27.41 50.69 -3.44
C TYR A 137 -28.22 50.91 -4.72
N GLN A 138 -28.36 49.89 -5.56
CA GLN A 138 -29.12 49.98 -6.79
C GLN A 138 -30.63 50.17 -6.51
N ALA A 139 -31.19 49.45 -5.53
CA ALA A 139 -32.57 49.66 -5.09
C ALA A 139 -32.80 51.07 -4.51
N SER A 140 -31.80 51.60 -3.78
CA SER A 140 -31.84 52.97 -3.23
C SER A 140 -31.77 54.02 -4.35
N LEU A 141 -30.93 53.80 -5.35
CA LEU A 141 -30.82 54.64 -6.55
C LEU A 141 -32.14 54.64 -7.33
N ASP A 142 -32.72 53.47 -7.61
CA ASP A 142 -34.01 53.35 -8.30
C ASP A 142 -35.13 54.09 -7.57
N SER A 143 -35.13 54.02 -6.23
CA SER A 143 -36.10 54.72 -5.39
C SER A 143 -35.93 56.25 -5.46
N ALA A 144 -34.69 56.74 -5.40
CA ALA A 144 -34.39 58.18 -5.53
C ALA A 144 -34.65 58.72 -6.95
N VAL A 145 -34.45 57.91 -7.98
CA VAL A 145 -34.76 58.28 -9.36
C VAL A 145 -36.26 58.40 -9.60
N LYS A 146 -37.06 57.48 -9.03
CA LYS A 146 -38.53 57.45 -9.12
C LYS A 146 -39.24 58.46 -8.20
N GLN A 147 -38.52 59.09 -7.28
CA GLN A 147 -39.08 60.07 -6.36
C GLN A 147 -39.61 61.30 -7.10
N ASP A 148 -40.90 61.59 -6.94
CA ASP A 148 -41.53 62.80 -7.48
C ASP A 148 -40.95 64.05 -6.81
N VAL A 149 -40.54 65.02 -7.64
CA VAL A 149 -39.86 66.25 -7.19
C VAL A 149 -40.76 67.50 -7.31
N THR A 150 -42.03 67.30 -7.64
CA THR A 150 -43.02 68.37 -7.81
C THR A 150 -43.82 68.57 -6.53
N THR A 151 -43.84 69.79 -6.02
CA THR A 151 -44.73 70.22 -4.95
C THR A 151 -45.92 70.98 -5.54
N THR A 152 -47.09 70.80 -4.93
CA THR A 152 -48.32 71.46 -5.38
C THR A 152 -48.41 72.81 -4.67
N LYS A 153 -48.23 73.92 -5.40
CA LYS A 153 -48.39 75.25 -4.82
C LYS A 153 -49.75 75.81 -5.26
N THR A 154 -50.68 75.94 -4.32
CA THR A 154 -51.94 76.66 -4.53
C THR A 154 -51.66 78.15 -4.47
N VAL A 155 -51.85 78.85 -5.58
CA VAL A 155 -51.84 80.32 -5.60
C VAL A 155 -53.22 80.78 -5.11
N GLU A 156 -53.30 81.32 -3.90
CA GLU A 156 -54.53 81.89 -3.34
C GLU A 156 -54.99 83.08 -4.20
N GLY A 157 -56.05 82.86 -4.97
CA GLY A 157 -56.90 83.93 -5.47
C GLY A 157 -57.92 84.27 -4.39
N GLY A 158 -58.12 85.57 -4.09
CA GLY A 158 -59.10 86.02 -3.10
C GLY A 158 -60.52 85.46 -3.33
N LEU A 159 -61.37 85.59 -2.30
CA LEU A 159 -62.69 84.96 -2.00
C LEU A 159 -63.64 84.53 -3.14
N PHE A 160 -63.47 84.96 -4.40
CA PHE A 160 -64.30 84.62 -5.55
C PHE A 160 -63.54 84.14 -6.81
N SER A 161 -62.23 83.84 -6.70
CA SER A 161 -61.38 83.39 -7.80
C SER A 161 -61.05 81.90 -7.69
N SER A 162 -61.38 81.11 -8.73
CA SER A 162 -60.97 79.70 -8.83
C SER A 162 -59.44 79.61 -8.88
N GLY A 163 -58.81 79.20 -7.78
CA GLY A 163 -57.36 79.08 -7.66
C GLY A 163 -56.76 78.14 -8.72
N LYS A 164 -55.68 78.58 -9.36
CA LYS A 164 -54.89 77.74 -10.27
C LYS A 164 -53.89 76.95 -9.45
N THR A 165 -53.88 75.64 -9.65
CA THR A 165 -52.91 74.72 -9.04
C THR A 165 -51.73 74.57 -10.00
N GLU A 166 -50.56 75.08 -9.62
CA GLU A 166 -49.32 74.87 -10.38
C GLU A 166 -48.40 73.89 -9.64
N LYS A 167 -47.92 72.87 -10.37
CA LYS A 167 -46.84 72.00 -9.89
C LYS A 167 -45.53 72.75 -10.07
N ILE A 168 -44.82 72.97 -8.97
CA ILE A 168 -43.53 73.65 -8.98
C ILE A 168 -42.46 72.66 -8.55
N THR A 169 -41.37 72.60 -9.30
CA THR A 169 -40.21 71.75 -8.95
C THR A 169 -39.50 72.35 -7.74
N ASP A 170 -39.38 71.58 -6.66
CA ASP A 170 -38.71 72.04 -5.45
C ASP A 170 -37.19 71.85 -5.57
N SER A 171 -36.44 72.95 -5.66
CA SER A 171 -34.98 72.94 -5.87
C SER A 171 -34.22 72.22 -4.76
N LYS A 172 -34.74 72.21 -3.52
CA LYS A 172 -34.12 71.48 -2.39
C LYS A 172 -34.30 69.97 -2.53
N LEU A 173 -35.45 69.52 -3.02
CA LEU A 173 -35.71 68.11 -3.30
C LEU A 173 -34.89 67.63 -4.51
N VAL A 174 -34.75 68.46 -5.56
CA VAL A 174 -33.86 68.18 -6.69
C VAL A 174 -32.41 68.02 -6.23
N GLN A 175 -31.90 68.95 -5.42
CA GLN A 175 -30.51 68.90 -4.95
C GLN A 175 -30.24 67.73 -4.00
N SER A 176 -31.23 67.35 -3.19
CA SER A 176 -31.15 66.17 -2.31
C SER A 176 -31.13 64.87 -3.12
N ARG A 177 -32.00 64.78 -4.14
CA ARG A 177 -32.01 63.67 -5.11
C ARG A 177 -30.67 63.55 -5.84
N GLU A 178 -30.14 64.65 -6.38
CA GLU A 178 -28.85 64.65 -7.09
C GLU A 178 -27.70 64.18 -6.21
N LYS A 179 -27.65 64.60 -4.93
CA LYS A 179 -26.64 64.12 -3.98
C LYS A 179 -26.75 62.61 -3.75
N ILE A 180 -27.96 62.08 -3.56
CA ILE A 180 -28.21 60.65 -3.35
C ILE A 180 -27.82 59.85 -4.59
N VAL A 181 -28.21 60.32 -5.78
CA VAL A 181 -27.90 59.67 -7.06
C VAL A 181 -26.39 59.64 -7.31
N THR A 182 -25.71 60.79 -7.15
CA THR A 182 -24.27 60.89 -7.41
C THR A 182 -23.46 60.06 -6.41
N GLY A 183 -23.81 60.13 -5.12
CA GLY A 183 -23.15 59.32 -4.08
C GLY A 183 -23.37 57.83 -4.25
N SER A 184 -24.59 57.41 -4.59
CA SER A 184 -24.90 55.99 -4.85
C SER A 184 -24.18 55.47 -6.10
N GLN A 185 -24.06 56.28 -7.16
CA GLN A 185 -23.32 55.90 -8.36
C GLN A 185 -21.81 55.71 -8.09
N GLN A 186 -21.21 56.58 -7.28
CA GLN A 186 -19.81 56.42 -6.84
C GLN A 186 -19.61 55.14 -6.03
N ASN A 187 -20.54 54.82 -5.12
CA ASN A 187 -20.51 53.59 -4.35
C ASN A 187 -20.66 52.35 -5.25
N ILE A 188 -21.56 52.37 -6.23
CA ILE A 188 -21.75 51.27 -7.19
C ILE A 188 -20.48 51.03 -8.02
N ASN A 189 -19.83 52.10 -8.51
CA ASN A 189 -18.60 51.98 -9.30
C ASN A 189 -17.46 51.38 -8.47
N SER A 190 -17.26 51.85 -7.24
CA SER A 190 -16.23 51.29 -6.35
C SER A 190 -16.50 49.83 -5.95
N LEU A 191 -17.76 49.44 -5.76
CA LEU A 191 -18.13 48.04 -5.53
C LEU A 191 -17.88 47.18 -6.77
N PHE A 192 -18.13 47.70 -7.97
CA PHE A 192 -17.84 46.98 -9.22
C PHE A 192 -16.35 46.67 -9.37
N GLU A 193 -15.49 47.65 -9.08
CA GLU A 193 -14.03 47.45 -9.06
C GLU A 193 -13.63 46.37 -8.05
N GLN A 194 -14.15 46.43 -6.82
CA GLN A 194 -13.89 45.41 -5.80
C GLN A 194 -14.37 44.01 -6.21
N ILE A 195 -15.57 43.90 -6.77
CA ILE A 195 -16.14 42.65 -7.30
C ILE A 195 -15.24 42.09 -8.40
N SER A 196 -14.76 42.93 -9.33
CA SER A 196 -13.88 42.51 -10.41
C SER A 196 -12.54 41.97 -9.89
N PHE A 197 -11.97 42.64 -8.88
CA PHE A 197 -10.72 42.25 -8.24
C PHE A 197 -10.86 40.90 -7.52
N VAL A 198 -11.90 40.75 -6.68
CA VAL A 198 -12.16 39.50 -5.94
C VAL A 198 -12.45 38.33 -6.89
N ASN A 199 -13.18 38.56 -7.98
CA ASN A 199 -13.40 37.53 -9.00
C ASN A 199 -12.10 37.07 -9.67
N LYS A 200 -11.19 38.00 -9.97
CA LYS A 200 -9.89 37.66 -10.56
C LYS A 200 -9.04 36.84 -9.60
N GLU A 201 -8.99 37.24 -8.32
CA GLU A 201 -8.28 36.49 -7.28
C GLU A 201 -8.87 35.09 -7.09
N LEU A 202 -10.20 34.97 -7.16
CA LEU A 202 -10.91 33.69 -7.07
C LEU A 202 -10.56 32.75 -8.23
N ASP A 203 -10.49 33.27 -9.47
CA ASP A 203 -10.10 32.50 -10.65
C ASP A 203 -8.65 31.99 -10.53
N ASP A 204 -7.72 32.86 -10.12
CA ASP A 204 -6.31 32.50 -9.91
C ASP A 204 -6.14 31.44 -8.81
N LEU A 205 -6.84 31.57 -7.68
CA LEU A 205 -6.84 30.57 -6.61
C LEU A 205 -7.44 29.23 -7.08
N THR A 206 -8.52 29.28 -7.85
CA THR A 206 -9.18 28.08 -8.39
C THR A 206 -8.28 27.33 -9.38
N LYS A 207 -7.54 28.06 -10.23
CA LYS A 207 -6.53 27.49 -11.13
C LYS A 207 -5.41 26.79 -10.35
N LYS A 208 -4.80 27.48 -9.39
CA LYS A 208 -3.74 26.89 -8.53
C LYS A 208 -4.23 25.65 -7.77
N ASN A 209 -5.46 25.68 -7.27
CA ASN A 209 -6.06 24.54 -6.58
C ASN A 209 -6.26 23.34 -7.51
N THR A 210 -6.66 23.60 -8.77
CA THR A 210 -6.85 22.56 -9.80
C THR A 210 -5.52 21.95 -10.22
N GLU A 211 -4.48 22.76 -10.43
CA GLU A 211 -3.11 22.30 -10.73
C GLU A 211 -2.57 21.41 -9.60
N ASN A 212 -2.75 21.83 -8.34
CA ASN A 212 -2.36 21.02 -7.19
C ASN A 212 -3.10 19.67 -7.16
N ASN A 213 -4.40 19.67 -7.46
CA ASN A 213 -5.18 18.44 -7.51
C ASN A 213 -4.69 17.50 -8.63
N GLN A 214 -4.34 18.04 -9.81
CA GLN A 214 -3.75 17.26 -10.90
C GLN A 214 -2.41 16.65 -10.49
N ASN A 215 -1.54 17.43 -9.83
CA ASN A 215 -0.25 16.95 -9.32
C ASN A 215 -0.42 15.83 -8.28
N ILE A 216 -1.40 15.95 -7.38
CA ILE A 216 -1.72 14.91 -6.39
C ILE A 216 -2.14 13.62 -7.11
N VAL A 217 -3.08 13.70 -8.06
CA VAL A 217 -3.58 12.53 -8.81
C VAL A 217 -2.45 11.84 -9.59
N GLN A 218 -1.55 12.60 -10.20
CA GLN A 218 -0.38 12.03 -10.90
C GLN A 218 0.52 11.27 -9.93
N LEU A 219 0.89 11.87 -8.79
CA LEU A 219 1.73 11.23 -7.78
C LEU A 219 1.06 10.00 -7.15
N GLU A 220 -0.25 10.05 -6.91
CA GLU A 220 -1.02 8.90 -6.41
C GLU A 220 -1.08 7.76 -7.45
N SER A 221 -1.24 8.09 -8.73
CA SER A 221 -1.20 7.12 -9.82
C SER A 221 0.17 6.44 -9.89
N ASP A 222 1.25 7.21 -9.83
CA ASP A 222 2.61 6.67 -9.93
C ASP A 222 2.98 5.83 -8.70
N ASN A 223 2.50 6.18 -7.51
CA ASN A 223 2.64 5.36 -6.31
C ASN A 223 1.84 4.05 -6.35
N THR A 224 0.79 3.99 -7.16
CA THR A 224 -0.04 2.79 -7.33
C THR A 224 0.53 1.88 -8.42
N LYS A 225 1.30 2.43 -9.37
CA LYS A 225 2.04 1.68 -10.37
C LYS A 225 3.31 1.08 -9.77
N GLY A 226 3.25 -0.18 -9.35
CA GLY A 226 4.45 -0.94 -8.99
C GLY A 226 4.26 -1.96 -7.88
N GLU A 227 5.38 -2.60 -7.51
CA GLU A 227 5.47 -3.67 -6.50
C GLU A 227 4.85 -3.25 -5.16
N ILE A 228 4.97 -1.96 -4.80
CA ILE A 228 4.47 -1.41 -3.53
C ILE A 228 2.94 -1.47 -3.43
N GLY A 229 2.22 -1.31 -4.54
CA GLY A 229 0.76 -1.38 -4.54
C GLY A 229 0.26 -2.76 -4.08
N THR A 230 0.92 -3.83 -4.54
CA THR A 230 0.57 -5.21 -4.15
C THR A 230 0.88 -5.49 -2.69
N PHE A 231 2.06 -5.06 -2.21
CA PHE A 231 2.42 -5.22 -0.81
C PHE A 231 1.58 -4.35 0.13
N LYS A 232 1.13 -3.18 -0.34
CA LYS A 232 0.19 -2.34 0.42
C LYS A 232 -1.12 -3.06 0.67
N PHE A 233 -1.70 -3.70 -0.37
CA PHE A 233 -2.93 -4.47 -0.21
C PHE A 233 -2.79 -5.60 0.81
N VAL A 234 -1.68 -6.35 0.74
CA VAL A 234 -1.38 -7.41 1.71
C VAL A 234 -1.20 -6.82 3.12
N ALA A 235 -0.43 -5.75 3.25
CA ALA A 235 -0.19 -5.10 4.53
C ALA A 235 -1.49 -4.60 5.19
N ASP A 236 -2.37 -3.96 4.41
CA ASP A 236 -3.67 -3.48 4.86
C ASP A 236 -4.59 -4.64 5.30
N ALA A 237 -4.58 -5.77 4.58
CA ALA A 237 -5.37 -6.96 4.94
C ALA A 237 -4.94 -7.61 6.27
N PHE A 238 -3.65 -7.52 6.62
CA PHE A 238 -3.10 -8.07 7.86
C PHE A 238 -2.91 -7.02 8.96
N GLY A 239 -3.25 -5.74 8.72
CA GLY A 239 -3.01 -4.65 9.67
C GLY A 239 -1.53 -4.41 9.97
N LEU A 240 -0.65 -4.76 9.03
CA LEU A 240 0.81 -4.63 9.17
C LEU A 240 1.30 -3.39 8.43
N LYS A 241 2.50 -2.90 8.81
CA LYS A 241 3.22 -1.92 7.98
C LYS A 241 3.71 -2.62 6.70
N ILE A 242 3.70 -1.91 5.57
CA ILE A 242 4.15 -2.41 4.26
C ILE A 242 5.55 -3.03 4.36
N GLU A 243 6.47 -2.34 5.04
CA GLU A 243 7.84 -2.81 5.29
C GLU A 243 7.89 -4.18 6.01
N THR A 244 6.98 -4.40 6.96
CA THR A 244 6.93 -5.63 7.75
C THR A 244 6.37 -6.78 6.93
N ALA A 245 5.29 -6.53 6.17
CA ALA A 245 4.71 -7.52 5.27
C ALA A 245 5.75 -8.01 4.25
N VAL A 246 6.51 -7.08 3.66
CA VAL A 246 7.57 -7.40 2.69
C VAL A 246 8.71 -8.18 3.36
N ARG A 247 9.15 -7.76 4.55
CA ARG A 247 10.23 -8.46 5.27
C ARG A 247 9.86 -9.91 5.57
N ILE A 248 8.63 -10.16 6.01
CA ILE A 248 8.13 -11.53 6.25
C ILE A 248 8.12 -12.34 4.95
N PHE A 249 7.68 -11.73 3.85
CA PHE A 249 7.66 -12.38 2.54
C PHE A 249 9.05 -12.77 2.04
N ILE A 250 10.03 -11.86 2.16
CA ILE A 250 11.43 -12.12 1.80
C ILE A 250 12.00 -13.26 2.66
N ILE A 251 11.75 -13.24 3.98
CA ILE A 251 12.22 -14.30 4.89
C ILE A 251 11.63 -15.67 4.50
N LEU A 252 10.35 -15.72 4.14
CA LEU A 252 9.69 -16.95 3.69
C LEU A 252 10.39 -17.54 2.46
N ILE A 253 10.67 -16.70 1.45
CA ILE A 253 11.38 -17.14 0.24
C ILE A 253 12.78 -17.64 0.58
N VAL A 254 13.53 -16.88 1.36
CA VAL A 254 14.93 -17.17 1.70
C VAL A 254 15.09 -18.50 2.44
N ILE A 255 14.20 -18.80 3.40
CA ILE A 255 14.21 -20.06 4.16
C ILE A 255 14.02 -21.29 3.26
N VAL A 256 13.23 -21.16 2.19
CA VAL A 256 12.95 -22.28 1.29
C VAL A 256 14.02 -22.40 0.22
N PHE A 257 14.41 -21.28 -0.37
CA PHE A 257 15.18 -21.23 -1.61
C PHE A 257 16.56 -21.86 -1.48
N ASP A 258 17.28 -21.55 -0.39
CA ASP A 258 18.68 -21.95 -0.25
C ASP A 258 18.88 -23.41 0.23
N PRO A 259 18.17 -23.91 1.27
CA PRO A 259 18.20 -25.33 1.61
C PRO A 259 17.71 -26.22 0.47
N LEU A 260 16.74 -25.76 -0.31
CA LEU A 260 16.23 -26.51 -1.47
C LEU A 260 17.29 -26.70 -2.55
N ALA A 261 18.10 -25.67 -2.84
CA ALA A 261 19.18 -25.77 -3.83
C ALA A 261 20.21 -26.84 -3.45
N VAL A 262 20.64 -26.86 -2.18
CA VAL A 262 21.61 -27.87 -1.71
C VAL A 262 20.98 -29.26 -1.65
N CYS A 263 19.74 -29.39 -1.19
CA CYS A 263 19.02 -30.65 -1.17
C CYS A 263 18.88 -31.26 -2.58
N LEU A 264 18.59 -30.45 -3.60
CA LEU A 264 18.52 -30.91 -4.99
C LEU A 264 19.88 -31.39 -5.52
N VAL A 265 20.98 -30.71 -5.17
CA VAL A 265 22.33 -31.15 -5.52
C VAL A 265 22.68 -32.48 -4.84
N ILE A 266 22.31 -32.65 -3.57
CA ILE A 266 22.49 -33.92 -2.84
C ILE A 266 21.65 -35.03 -3.47
N ALA A 267 20.38 -34.77 -3.81
CA ALA A 267 19.49 -35.71 -4.47
C ALA A 267 20.04 -36.15 -5.85
N TYR A 268 20.58 -35.21 -6.62
CA TYR A 268 21.25 -35.51 -7.89
C TYR A 268 22.44 -36.45 -7.68
N ASN A 269 23.29 -36.13 -6.72
CA ASN A 269 24.48 -36.91 -6.40
C ASN A 269 24.10 -38.33 -5.91
N SER A 270 23.00 -38.46 -5.17
CA SER A 270 22.44 -39.73 -4.74
C SER A 270 22.08 -40.64 -5.91
N LEU A 271 21.32 -40.12 -6.87
CA LEU A 271 20.93 -40.86 -8.08
C LEU A 271 22.14 -41.25 -8.94
N VAL A 272 23.16 -40.41 -9.02
CA VAL A 272 24.38 -40.70 -9.79
C VAL A 272 25.24 -41.76 -9.10
N LYS A 273 25.29 -41.79 -7.76
CA LYS A 273 26.06 -42.77 -6.98
C LYS A 273 25.45 -44.18 -7.10
N ASN A 274 24.12 -44.32 -6.94
CA ASN A 274 23.46 -45.63 -6.96
C ASN A 274 23.55 -46.32 -8.33
N ASN A 275 23.56 -45.57 -9.43
CA ASN A 275 23.75 -46.14 -10.78
C ASN A 275 25.13 -46.76 -11.03
N LYS A 276 26.14 -46.50 -10.19
CA LYS A 276 27.45 -47.18 -10.27
C LYS A 276 27.48 -48.51 -9.52
N THR A 277 26.47 -48.78 -8.68
CA THR A 277 26.39 -50.00 -7.86
C THR A 277 25.46 -51.06 -8.48
N ASP A 278 24.53 -50.64 -9.36
CA ASP A 278 23.54 -51.53 -9.98
C ASP A 278 23.71 -51.67 -11.51
N SER A 279 24.81 -52.26 -11.97
CA SER A 279 24.89 -52.76 -13.36
C SER A 279 24.22 -54.14 -13.54
N ASN A 280 23.18 -54.46 -12.76
CA ASN A 280 22.42 -55.72 -12.84
C ASN A 280 21.00 -55.63 -12.22
N LEU A 281 20.24 -54.56 -12.48
CA LEU A 281 18.80 -54.56 -12.17
C LEU A 281 18.00 -53.95 -13.33
N GLU A 282 17.07 -54.75 -13.84
CA GLU A 282 16.10 -54.41 -14.88
C GLU A 282 15.31 -53.13 -14.54
N PRO A 283 14.88 -52.37 -15.56
CA PRO A 283 14.22 -51.09 -15.36
C PRO A 283 12.86 -51.27 -14.68
N ILE A 284 12.73 -50.78 -13.44
CA ILE A 284 11.43 -50.63 -12.79
C ILE A 284 10.64 -49.58 -13.58
N VAL A 285 9.55 -50.05 -14.18
CA VAL A 285 8.55 -49.28 -14.92
C VAL A 285 8.01 -48.13 -14.06
N VAL A 286 8.19 -46.90 -14.53
CA VAL A 286 7.61 -45.70 -13.95
C VAL A 286 6.16 -45.58 -14.40
N GLU A 287 5.26 -46.36 -13.81
CA GLU A 287 3.81 -46.14 -13.95
C GLU A 287 3.05 -46.67 -12.72
N LYS A 288 3.09 -45.90 -11.62
CA LYS A 288 2.06 -45.78 -10.57
C LYS A 288 2.59 -45.03 -9.35
N ILE A 289 2.81 -43.72 -9.46
CA ILE A 289 2.94 -42.86 -8.26
C ILE A 289 2.04 -41.61 -8.34
N VAL A 290 1.39 -41.32 -9.47
CA VAL A 290 0.43 -40.19 -9.56
C VAL A 290 -0.97 -40.54 -9.02
N GLU A 291 -1.28 -41.82 -8.76
CA GLU A 291 -2.61 -42.22 -8.25
C GLU A 291 -2.61 -42.67 -6.78
N LYS A 292 -1.72 -42.12 -5.95
CA LYS A 292 -1.76 -42.38 -4.50
C LYS A 292 -1.37 -41.19 -3.63
N ILE A 293 -1.86 -40.00 -3.98
CA ILE A 293 -1.88 -38.82 -3.10
C ILE A 293 -3.32 -38.29 -2.89
N VAL A 294 -4.33 -38.87 -3.55
CA VAL A 294 -5.74 -38.62 -3.23
C VAL A 294 -6.36 -39.90 -2.68
N GLU A 295 -6.02 -40.23 -1.43
CA GLU A 295 -6.88 -40.93 -0.46
C GLU A 295 -6.04 -41.26 0.78
N LYS A 296 -6.11 -40.37 1.78
CA LYS A 296 -6.35 -40.69 3.20
C LYS A 296 -6.10 -39.46 4.10
N PRO A 297 -7.15 -38.65 4.37
CA PRO A 297 -7.35 -38.05 5.67
C PRO A 297 -8.28 -38.90 6.56
N VAL A 298 -8.49 -40.19 6.25
CA VAL A 298 -9.55 -41.00 6.89
C VAL A 298 -9.05 -41.90 8.03
N GLU A 299 -7.74 -42.13 8.16
CA GLU A 299 -7.22 -43.05 9.20
C GLU A 299 -6.98 -42.35 10.55
N VAL A 300 -6.60 -41.07 10.54
CA VAL A 300 -6.45 -40.28 11.77
C VAL A 300 -7.82 -39.94 12.36
N VAL A 301 -8.82 -39.65 11.53
CA VAL A 301 -10.19 -39.37 11.99
C VAL A 301 -10.89 -40.63 12.51
N LYS A 302 -10.69 -41.82 11.91
CA LYS A 302 -11.25 -43.08 12.45
C LYS A 302 -10.65 -43.46 13.81
N THR A 303 -9.35 -43.21 14.01
CA THR A 303 -8.68 -43.54 15.27
C THR A 303 -9.15 -42.62 16.39
N VAL A 304 -9.38 -41.34 16.10
CA VAL A 304 -9.97 -40.38 17.03
C VAL A 304 -11.47 -40.65 17.25
N PHE A 305 -12.24 -41.00 16.23
CA PHE A 305 -13.68 -41.29 16.41
C PHE A 305 -13.93 -42.59 17.21
N ASN A 306 -13.08 -43.60 17.04
CA ASN A 306 -13.18 -44.85 17.81
C ASN A 306 -12.76 -44.69 19.28
N SER A 307 -11.90 -43.72 19.62
CA SER A 307 -11.59 -43.41 21.02
C SER A 307 -12.72 -42.63 21.70
N PHE A 308 -13.48 -41.83 20.96
CA PHE A 308 -14.69 -41.16 21.48
C PHE A 308 -15.93 -42.06 21.57
N LYS A 309 -16.00 -43.17 20.82
CA LYS A 309 -17.13 -44.12 20.88
C LYS A 309 -17.05 -45.15 22.03
N LYS A 310 -15.96 -45.18 22.79
CA LYS A 310 -15.86 -45.96 24.05
C LYS A 310 -16.37 -45.14 25.23
N GLY A 311 -17.64 -44.78 25.18
CA GLY A 311 -18.40 -44.35 26.35
C GLY A 311 -18.67 -45.53 27.28
N THR A 312 -18.30 -45.36 28.55
CA THR A 312 -18.84 -46.03 29.75
C THR A 312 -19.06 -47.55 29.66
N LYS A 313 -18.03 -48.35 29.93
CA LYS A 313 -18.27 -49.71 30.47
C LYS A 313 -18.39 -49.59 32.00
N LYS A 314 -19.59 -49.91 32.52
CA LYS A 314 -19.85 -50.12 33.96
C LYS A 314 -18.82 -51.11 34.52
N VAL A 315 -18.22 -50.77 35.66
CA VAL A 315 -17.43 -51.71 36.46
C VAL A 315 -18.41 -52.74 37.02
N HIS A 316 -18.44 -53.94 36.44
CA HIS A 316 -19.20 -55.05 37.00
C HIS A 316 -18.33 -55.70 38.08
N ASN A 317 -18.73 -55.58 39.34
CA ASN A 317 -18.08 -56.25 40.47
C ASN A 317 -18.61 -57.70 40.52
N PRO A 318 -17.80 -58.74 40.25
CA PRO A 318 -18.28 -60.12 40.11
C PRO A 318 -18.62 -60.83 41.44
N ARG A 319 -18.91 -60.07 42.51
CA ARG A 319 -19.21 -60.60 43.86
C ARG A 319 -20.67 -60.48 44.30
N LEU A 320 -21.60 -60.15 43.40
CA LEU A 320 -23.01 -59.89 43.74
C LEU A 320 -24.03 -60.68 42.90
N ALA A 321 -23.63 -61.76 42.24
CA ALA A 321 -24.56 -62.55 41.39
C ALA A 321 -24.27 -64.06 41.40
N ASP A 322 -24.03 -64.65 42.58
CA ASP A 322 -24.10 -66.10 42.74
C ASP A 322 -25.04 -66.46 43.91
N PRO A 323 -26.24 -67.02 43.65
CA PRO A 323 -27.16 -67.47 44.69
C PRO A 323 -26.79 -68.81 45.33
N ASN A 324 -25.66 -69.45 44.99
CA ASN A 324 -25.30 -70.79 45.48
C ASN A 324 -23.91 -70.87 46.13
N LEU A 325 -23.60 -69.94 47.04
CA LEU A 325 -22.49 -70.12 47.98
C LEU A 325 -22.99 -70.75 49.29
N PRO A 326 -22.48 -71.92 49.70
CA PRO A 326 -22.83 -72.51 50.99
C PRO A 326 -22.23 -71.70 52.14
N GLU A 327 -23.07 -71.33 53.12
CA GLU A 327 -22.62 -70.89 54.44
C GLU A 327 -21.84 -72.03 55.10
N ASN A 328 -20.58 -71.78 55.46
CA ASN A 328 -19.92 -72.58 56.48
C ASN A 328 -18.87 -71.75 57.22
N ASN A 329 -19.23 -71.45 58.48
CA ASN A 329 -18.43 -71.17 59.68
C ASN A 329 -17.05 -70.52 59.53
#